data_AF-A0A1G7XN89-F1
#
_entry.id   AF-A0A1G7XN89-F1
#
_cell.length_a   1.000
_cell.length_b   1.000
_cell.length_c   1.000
_cell.angle_alpha   90.00
_cell.angle_beta   90.00
_cell.angle_gamma   90.00
#
_symmetry.space_group_name_H-M   'P 1'
#
loop_
_entity.id
_entity.type
_entity.pdbx_description
1 polymer ?
#
loop_
_entity_poly.entity_id
_entity_poly.type
_entity_poly.pdbx_seq_one_letter_code
_entity_poly.pdbx_strand_id
1 'polypeptide(L)'
;MGQQLMDVDGNRYFFDTDEEAAKFLNKELTFWKNQLSIISQNTTNSDKSEAKRSTAQSEYIATMIDLLEMARKSFLSDYDDLIGSSDHLSGLWIPSESDFVTRWIEIRNQDAIVSQAFFDSIRFNDSSNISDFRFMRGYLLAYEFSQEEEGSFTSRAEVNHQRMTELLKIAHSQLSKSNSVIAGQITANDTMHSQQEKGWKSAIERLEHTYTADLRLKAPAKYWEEKAKRNAKQGYITGSMLLIFLLAAAYALYTILEKWLSGLAIKVDLTSLGGIFIFVAFLSTLVFITRTLSKLTFSAFHLQRDAEERQQLTHVYLALIKETSMDKDTQNIIIQSLFSRTETGLLQNESGPTIPGLVELIGAVKKP
;
A
#
# COMPACT_ATOMS: atom_id res chain seq x y z
N MET A 1 14.92 77.61 25.56
CA MET A 1 14.66 76.31 24.91
C MET A 1 15.88 76.06 24.05
N GLY A 2 16.61 74.97 24.28
CA GLY A 2 17.81 74.66 23.48
C GLY A 2 17.44 74.53 22.00
N GLN A 3 18.31 75.00 21.13
CA GLN A 3 18.08 74.93 19.70
C GLN A 3 18.39 73.53 19.18
N GLN A 4 17.67 73.12 18.15
CA GLN A 4 17.83 71.80 17.56
C GLN A 4 17.99 71.88 16.04
N LEU A 5 18.88 71.07 15.50
CA LEU A 5 18.96 70.74 14.08
C LEU A 5 18.63 69.26 13.90
N MET A 6 18.08 68.91 12.75
CA MET A 6 17.84 67.51 12.36
C MET A 6 18.58 67.24 11.05
N ASP A 7 19.22 66.09 10.95
CA ASP A 7 19.83 65.62 9.71
C ASP A 7 18.86 64.83 8.82
N VAL A 8 19.30 64.51 7.60
CA VAL A 8 18.52 63.76 6.61
C VAL A 8 18.15 62.33 7.05
N ASP A 9 18.88 61.78 8.01
CA ASP A 9 18.64 60.43 8.55
C ASP A 9 17.77 60.49 9.82
N GLY A 10 17.30 61.68 10.21
CA GLY A 10 16.37 61.94 11.32
C GLY A 10 17.03 62.13 12.70
N ASN A 11 18.36 62.18 12.77
CA ASN A 11 19.09 62.40 14.03
C ASN A 11 19.01 63.86 14.45
N ARG A 12 18.82 64.09 15.75
CA ARG A 12 18.69 65.44 16.33
C ARG A 12 19.96 65.88 17.03
N TYR A 13 20.41 67.09 16.72
CA TYR A 13 21.57 67.75 17.29
C TYR A 13 21.10 68.91 18.17
N PHE A 14 21.47 68.91 19.44
CA PHE A 14 21.06 69.91 20.42
C PHE A 14 22.22 70.83 20.79
N PHE A 15 21.94 72.12 20.93
CA PHE A 15 22.93 73.13 21.30
C PHE A 15 22.44 73.93 22.51
N ASP A 16 23.35 74.19 23.45
CA ASP A 16 23.05 74.91 24.68
C ASP A 16 23.05 76.43 24.47
N THR A 17 23.79 76.92 23.45
CA THR A 17 23.90 78.35 23.11
C THR A 17 23.96 78.58 21.59
N ASP A 18 23.53 79.76 21.16
CA ASP A 18 23.62 80.20 19.75
C ASP A 18 25.08 80.21 19.24
N GLU A 19 26.02 80.55 20.11
CA GLU A 19 27.45 80.56 19.79
C GLU A 19 27.99 79.15 19.52
N GLU A 20 27.52 78.16 20.29
CA GLU A 20 27.85 76.75 20.08
C GLU A 20 27.27 76.21 18.77
N ALA A 21 25.99 76.51 18.50
CA ALA A 21 25.33 76.17 17.24
C ALA A 21 26.05 76.81 16.04
N ALA A 22 26.40 78.09 16.13
CA ALA A 22 27.12 78.80 15.08
C ALA A 22 28.53 78.23 14.86
N LYS A 23 29.24 77.82 15.92
CA LYS A 23 30.55 77.17 15.82
C LYS A 23 30.46 75.80 15.14
N PHE A 24 29.45 75.00 15.49
CA PHE A 24 29.18 73.72 14.83
C PHE A 24 28.87 73.91 13.35
N LEU A 25 27.95 74.82 13.02
CA LEU A 25 27.58 75.13 11.63
C LEU A 25 28.76 75.67 10.82
N ASN A 26 29.64 76.46 11.42
CA ASN A 26 30.87 76.90 10.76
C ASN A 26 31.78 75.72 10.40
N LYS A 27 31.91 74.73 11.28
CA LYS A 27 32.68 73.50 11.00
C LYS A 27 32.07 72.71 9.85
N GLU A 28 30.75 72.49 9.87
CA GLU A 28 30.02 71.82 8.78
C GLU A 28 30.17 72.59 7.45
N LEU A 29 30.00 73.91 7.46
CA LEU A 29 30.18 74.77 6.28
C LEU A 29 31.60 74.71 5.73
N THR A 30 32.62 74.77 6.58
CA THR A 30 34.02 74.64 6.16
C THR A 30 34.26 73.28 5.50
N PHE A 31 33.76 72.21 6.10
CA PHE A 31 33.88 70.86 5.55
C PHE A 31 33.19 70.74 4.18
N TRP A 32 31.92 71.10 4.08
CA TRP A 32 31.15 70.93 2.86
C TRP A 32 31.61 71.85 1.72
N LYS A 33 32.03 73.08 2.02
CA LYS A 33 32.67 73.97 1.03
C LYS A 33 33.96 73.37 0.48
N ASN A 34 34.78 72.76 1.34
CA ASN A 34 35.97 72.04 0.90
C ASN A 34 35.59 70.87 -0.01
N GLN A 35 34.63 70.03 0.39
CA GLN A 35 34.17 68.91 -0.44
C GLN A 35 33.59 69.36 -1.79
N LEU A 36 32.81 70.43 -1.82
CA LEU A 36 32.28 71.01 -3.06
C LEU A 36 33.42 71.45 -3.98
N SER A 37 34.43 72.13 -3.45
CA SER A 37 35.60 72.56 -4.24
C SER A 37 36.35 71.39 -4.87
N ILE A 38 36.49 70.27 -4.14
CA ILE A 38 37.15 69.05 -4.62
C ILE A 38 36.33 68.41 -5.75
N ILE A 39 35.00 68.37 -5.62
CA ILE A 39 34.11 67.81 -6.65
C ILE A 39 34.16 68.66 -7.91
N SER A 40 34.03 69.99 -7.77
CA SER A 40 34.00 70.93 -8.90
C SER A 40 35.30 70.97 -9.71
N GLN A 41 36.46 70.71 -9.09
CA GLN A 41 37.75 70.63 -9.80
C GLN A 41 37.86 69.37 -10.68
N ASN A 42 37.19 68.28 -10.33
CA ASN A 42 37.20 67.05 -11.11
C ASN A 42 36.25 67.11 -12.31
N THR A 43 35.16 67.88 -12.22
CA THR A 43 34.15 68.02 -13.30
C THR A 43 34.70 68.71 -14.55
N THR A 44 35.74 69.53 -14.43
CA THR A 44 36.39 70.20 -15.58
C THR A 44 37.18 69.27 -16.50
N ASN A 45 37.42 68.02 -16.10
CA ASN A 45 38.25 67.06 -16.83
C ASN A 45 37.50 65.79 -17.30
N SER A 46 36.17 65.72 -17.15
CA SER A 46 35.37 64.49 -17.35
C SER A 46 34.44 64.52 -18.58
N ASP A 47 34.00 63.35 -19.04
CA ASP A 47 33.16 63.15 -20.23
C ASP A 47 31.74 63.76 -20.08
N LYS A 48 31.00 64.04 -21.16
CA LYS A 48 29.72 64.81 -21.11
C LYS A 48 28.62 64.19 -20.22
N SER A 49 28.62 62.87 -20.03
CA SER A 49 27.69 62.17 -19.13
C SER A 49 28.12 62.23 -17.67
N GLU A 50 29.43 62.19 -17.40
CA GLU A 50 30.04 62.37 -16.07
C GLU A 50 29.85 63.82 -15.60
N ALA A 51 30.02 64.79 -16.51
CA ALA A 51 29.82 66.20 -16.25
C ALA A 51 28.40 66.51 -15.74
N LYS A 52 27.34 66.00 -16.40
CA LYS A 52 25.93 66.25 -16.04
C LYS A 52 25.48 65.69 -14.67
N ARG A 53 26.20 64.73 -14.09
CA ARG A 53 25.79 64.07 -12.83
C ARG A 53 26.72 64.37 -11.66
N SER A 54 27.99 64.63 -11.93
CA SER A 54 28.81 65.45 -11.04
C SER A 54 28.12 66.78 -10.75
N THR A 55 27.33 67.31 -11.71
CA THR A 55 26.38 68.41 -11.48
C THR A 55 25.32 68.10 -10.41
N ALA A 56 24.64 66.94 -10.41
CA ALA A 56 23.60 66.65 -9.41
C ALA A 56 24.15 66.47 -7.98
N GLN A 57 25.26 65.76 -7.81
CA GLN A 57 25.93 65.63 -6.50
C GLN A 57 26.48 66.98 -6.01
N SER A 58 27.07 67.79 -6.89
CA SER A 58 27.55 69.13 -6.54
C SER A 58 26.42 70.11 -6.27
N GLU A 59 25.30 70.04 -7.00
CA GLU A 59 24.07 70.81 -6.77
C GLU A 59 23.45 70.47 -5.42
N TYR A 60 23.40 69.18 -5.07
CA TYR A 60 22.95 68.73 -3.75
C TYR A 60 23.80 69.35 -2.64
N ILE A 61 25.13 69.26 -2.77
CA ILE A 61 26.05 69.81 -1.77
C ILE A 61 26.00 71.33 -1.72
N ALA A 62 25.88 72.01 -2.86
CA ALA A 62 25.75 73.46 -2.93
C ALA A 62 24.45 73.93 -2.25
N THR A 63 23.33 73.26 -2.53
CA THR A 63 22.03 73.55 -1.89
C THR A 63 22.11 73.32 -0.37
N MET A 64 22.78 72.25 0.07
CA MET A 64 23.02 71.98 1.47
C MET A 64 23.88 73.07 2.13
N ILE A 65 24.93 73.56 1.46
CA ILE A 65 25.75 74.66 1.96
C ILE A 65 24.92 75.94 2.10
N ASP A 66 24.08 76.27 1.13
CA ASP A 66 23.22 77.45 1.18
C ASP A 66 22.24 77.37 2.36
N LEU A 67 21.62 76.21 2.59
CA LEU A 67 20.74 75.98 3.74
C LEU A 67 21.50 76.05 5.07
N LEU A 68 22.71 75.50 5.15
CA LEU A 68 23.58 75.64 6.33
C LEU A 68 23.97 77.10 6.60
N GLU A 69 24.20 77.90 5.55
CA GLU A 69 24.47 79.34 5.69
C GLU A 69 23.24 80.11 6.17
N MET A 70 22.05 79.76 5.67
CA MET A 70 20.78 80.35 6.11
C MET A 70 20.52 80.02 7.58
N ALA A 71 20.68 78.75 7.97
CA ALA A 71 20.58 78.31 9.36
C ALA A 71 21.55 79.11 10.24
N ARG A 72 22.84 79.16 9.86
CA ARG A 72 23.86 79.92 10.62
C ARG A 72 23.51 81.40 10.77
N LYS A 73 23.01 82.05 9.72
CA LYS A 73 22.58 83.46 9.80
C LYS A 73 21.42 83.62 10.77
N SER A 74 20.44 82.72 10.73
CA SER A 74 19.29 82.73 11.64
C SER A 74 19.67 82.49 13.11
N PHE A 75 20.79 81.81 13.39
CA PHE A 75 21.34 81.69 14.75
C PHE A 75 22.08 82.96 15.23
N LEU A 76 22.62 83.77 14.31
CA LEU A 76 23.45 84.93 14.65
C LEU A 76 22.70 86.27 14.61
N SER A 77 21.52 86.31 13.98
CA SER A 77 20.61 87.46 14.00
C SER A 77 19.32 87.05 14.69
N ASP A 78 18.72 87.94 15.50
CA ASP A 78 17.39 87.85 16.14
C ASP A 78 16.25 87.74 15.10
N TYR A 79 16.37 86.80 14.17
CA TYR A 79 15.57 86.63 12.98
C TYR A 79 14.63 85.44 13.23
N ASP A 80 13.34 85.73 13.32
CA ASP A 80 12.27 84.81 13.76
C ASP A 80 11.98 83.64 12.79
N ASP A 81 12.76 83.51 11.71
CA ASP A 81 12.50 82.58 10.58
C ASP A 81 13.24 81.22 10.73
N LEU A 82 13.76 80.93 11.92
CA LEU A 82 14.53 79.71 12.23
C LEU A 82 13.73 78.44 11.89
N ILE A 83 12.43 78.44 12.15
CA ILE A 83 11.52 77.28 11.99
C ILE A 83 11.45 76.82 10.53
N GLY A 84 11.39 77.75 9.57
CA GLY A 84 11.37 77.39 8.14
C GLY A 84 12.70 76.81 7.67
N SER A 85 13.81 77.38 8.16
CA SER A 85 15.16 76.94 7.76
C SER A 85 15.54 75.56 8.31
N SER A 86 15.14 75.23 9.54
CA SER A 86 15.42 73.92 10.15
C SER A 86 14.69 72.77 9.46
N ASP A 87 13.44 73.01 9.04
CA ASP A 87 12.64 72.00 8.34
C ASP A 87 13.21 71.70 6.95
N HIS A 88 13.65 72.73 6.21
CA HIS A 88 14.32 72.54 4.92
C HIS A 88 15.69 71.87 5.05
N LEU A 89 16.44 72.19 6.10
CA LEU A 89 17.74 71.56 6.38
C LEU A 89 17.58 70.07 6.69
N SER A 90 16.52 69.69 7.42
CA SER A 90 16.26 68.30 7.81
C SER A 90 16.05 67.34 6.64
N GLY A 91 15.63 67.83 5.47
CA GLY A 91 15.46 66.99 4.28
C GLY A 91 16.73 66.76 3.47
N LEU A 92 17.85 67.40 3.81
CA LEU A 92 19.02 67.48 2.93
C LEU A 92 20.36 67.36 3.65
N TRP A 93 20.46 67.84 4.88
CA TRP A 93 21.74 67.94 5.57
C TRP A 93 22.28 66.58 5.96
N ILE A 94 23.50 66.30 5.50
CA ILE A 94 24.27 65.13 5.88
C ILE A 94 25.35 65.61 6.85
N PRO A 95 25.47 65.08 8.07
CA PRO A 95 26.51 65.47 9.01
C PRO A 95 27.89 65.04 8.48
N SER A 96 28.88 65.92 8.59
CA SER A 96 30.25 65.63 8.13
C SER A 96 30.89 64.43 8.83
N GLU A 97 30.42 64.10 10.04
CA GLU A 97 30.92 62.99 10.86
C GLU A 97 30.12 61.69 10.69
N SER A 98 29.15 61.63 9.76
CA SER A 98 28.37 60.41 9.53
C SER A 98 29.21 59.27 8.92
N ASP A 99 28.85 58.03 9.24
CA ASP A 99 29.48 56.83 8.67
C ASP A 99 29.37 56.82 7.13
N PHE A 100 28.25 57.32 6.62
CA PHE A 100 28.04 57.53 5.19
C PHE A 100 29.10 58.44 4.57
N VAL A 101 29.37 59.60 5.17
CA VAL A 101 30.36 60.57 4.66
C VAL A 101 31.77 59.99 4.73
N THR A 102 32.10 59.30 5.82
CA THR A 102 33.38 58.60 5.99
C THR A 102 33.57 57.60 4.86
N ARG A 103 32.59 56.72 4.65
CA ARG A 103 32.65 55.68 3.62
C ARG A 103 32.69 56.26 2.21
N TRP A 104 31.90 57.29 1.95
CA TRP A 104 31.86 57.98 0.67
C TRP A 104 33.21 58.60 0.30
N ILE A 105 33.89 59.24 1.26
CA ILE A 105 35.22 59.83 1.07
C ILE A 105 36.28 58.74 0.87
N GLU A 106 36.22 57.64 1.62
CA GLU A 106 37.12 56.49 1.40
C GLU A 106 37.04 55.96 -0.02
N ILE A 107 35.82 55.73 -0.52
CA ILE A 107 35.59 55.25 -1.89
C ILE A 107 36.08 56.31 -2.89
N ARG A 108 35.85 57.60 -2.62
CA ARG A 108 36.26 58.71 -3.51
C ARG A 108 37.77 58.78 -3.69
N ASN A 109 38.52 58.57 -2.61
CA ASN A 109 39.97 58.56 -2.65
C ASN A 109 40.53 57.42 -3.51
N GLN A 110 39.73 56.39 -3.79
CA GLN A 110 40.10 55.28 -4.68
C GLN A 110 39.59 55.49 -6.11
N ASP A 111 38.30 55.81 -6.27
CA ASP A 111 37.67 56.01 -7.57
C ASP A 111 36.46 56.96 -7.44
N ALA A 112 36.56 58.11 -8.11
CA ALA A 112 35.54 59.16 -8.07
C ALA A 112 34.20 58.71 -8.64
N ILE A 113 34.19 57.84 -9.67
CA ILE A 113 32.97 57.39 -10.34
C ILE A 113 32.26 56.33 -9.51
N VAL A 114 33.02 55.42 -8.88
CA VAL A 114 32.47 54.45 -7.93
C VAL A 114 31.87 55.18 -6.72
N SER A 115 32.55 56.21 -6.20
CA SER A 115 32.06 57.04 -5.10
C SER A 115 30.81 57.84 -5.45
N GLN A 116 30.73 58.33 -6.69
CA GLN A 116 29.54 58.99 -7.19
C GLN A 116 28.36 58.02 -7.23
N ALA A 117 28.53 56.84 -7.83
CA ALA A 117 27.48 55.82 -7.90
C ALA A 117 27.03 55.35 -6.50
N PHE A 118 27.96 55.25 -5.54
CA PHE A 118 27.64 55.00 -4.13
C PHE A 118 26.74 56.09 -3.54
N PHE A 119 27.12 57.36 -3.71
CA PHE A 119 26.33 58.50 -3.22
C PHE A 119 24.95 58.57 -3.87
N ASP A 120 24.88 58.43 -5.20
CA ASP A 120 23.65 58.53 -5.97
C ASP A 120 22.67 57.40 -5.63
N SER A 121 23.17 56.19 -5.38
CA SER A 121 22.32 55.06 -4.97
C SER A 121 21.74 55.24 -3.57
N ILE A 122 22.50 55.79 -2.62
CA ILE A 122 22.00 55.99 -1.24
C ILE A 122 21.08 57.21 -1.15
N ARG A 123 21.44 58.33 -1.80
CA ARG A 123 20.72 59.61 -1.64
C ARG A 123 19.63 59.85 -2.68
N PHE A 124 19.73 59.25 -3.86
CA PHE A 124 18.74 59.41 -4.93
C PHE A 124 18.07 58.10 -5.34
N ASN A 125 18.47 56.96 -4.77
CA ASN A 125 18.03 55.64 -5.23
C ASN A 125 18.26 55.43 -6.75
N ASP A 126 19.33 56.03 -7.30
CA ASP A 126 19.67 55.91 -8.71
C ASP A 126 20.38 54.58 -9.00
N SER A 127 19.93 53.89 -10.05
CA SER A 127 20.57 52.68 -10.58
C SER A 127 20.70 52.71 -12.11
N SER A 128 20.55 53.88 -12.73
CA SER A 128 20.37 54.03 -14.19
C SER A 128 21.56 53.57 -15.04
N ASN A 129 22.77 53.57 -14.48
CA ASN A 129 24.03 53.23 -15.19
C ASN A 129 24.59 51.84 -14.86
N ILE A 130 23.74 50.87 -14.53
CA ILE A 130 24.20 49.53 -14.11
C ILE A 130 25.06 48.79 -15.16
N SER A 131 25.01 49.22 -16.43
CA SER A 131 25.84 48.67 -17.51
C SER A 131 27.31 49.10 -17.45
N ASP A 132 27.65 50.18 -16.74
CA ASP A 132 29.05 50.56 -16.48
C ASP A 132 29.53 49.85 -15.22
N PHE A 133 30.65 49.12 -15.33
CA PHE A 133 31.19 48.32 -14.24
C PHE A 133 31.57 49.16 -13.00
N ARG A 134 32.05 50.40 -13.18
CA ARG A 134 32.38 51.30 -12.05
C ARG A 134 31.11 51.74 -11.32
N PHE A 135 30.05 52.06 -12.07
CA PHE A 135 28.74 52.38 -11.48
C PHE A 135 28.14 51.16 -10.75
N MET A 136 28.16 49.98 -11.38
CA MET A 136 27.71 48.74 -10.76
C MET A 136 28.45 48.46 -9.45
N ARG A 137 29.77 48.66 -9.40
CA ARG A 137 30.57 48.53 -8.17
C ARG A 137 30.12 49.52 -7.09
N GLY A 138 29.85 50.77 -7.45
CA GLY A 138 29.35 51.76 -6.50
C GLY A 138 27.99 51.40 -5.92
N TYR A 139 27.06 50.92 -6.76
CA TYR A 139 25.74 50.43 -6.30
C TYR A 139 25.85 49.21 -5.39
N LEU A 140 26.78 48.29 -5.69
CA LEU A 140 27.00 47.14 -4.83
C LEU A 140 27.57 47.56 -3.46
N LEU A 141 28.52 48.49 -3.43
CA LEU A 141 29.05 49.05 -2.18
C LEU A 141 27.97 49.80 -1.40
N ALA A 142 27.05 50.49 -2.08
CA ALA A 142 25.90 51.15 -1.45
C ALA A 142 24.94 50.13 -0.81
N TYR A 143 24.64 49.05 -1.53
CA TYR A 143 23.84 47.94 -1.01
C TYR A 143 24.52 47.24 0.17
N GLU A 144 25.85 47.07 0.14
CA GLU A 144 26.59 46.52 1.29
C GLU A 144 26.52 47.46 2.49
N PHE A 145 26.72 48.76 2.29
CA PHE A 145 26.64 49.78 3.34
C PHE A 145 25.25 49.85 3.97
N SER A 146 24.17 49.81 3.18
CA SER A 146 22.80 49.84 3.72
C SER A 146 22.42 48.57 4.50
N GLN A 147 23.21 47.50 4.39
CA GLN A 147 22.96 46.20 5.02
C GLN A 147 23.99 45.88 6.12
N GLU A 148 24.77 46.86 6.59
CA GLU A 148 25.88 46.67 7.55
C GLU A 148 25.48 45.99 8.88
N GLU A 149 24.18 45.87 9.20
CA GLU A 149 23.69 45.09 10.34
C GLU A 149 23.71 43.55 10.13
N GLU A 150 23.81 43.04 8.89
CA GLU A 150 23.70 41.60 8.55
C GLU A 150 25.01 40.90 8.11
N GLY A 151 26.14 41.62 8.10
CA GLY A 151 27.47 41.09 7.76
C GLY A 151 27.77 41.00 6.25
N SER A 152 29.05 40.75 5.90
CA SER A 152 29.52 40.80 4.50
C SER A 152 28.83 39.78 3.59
N PHE A 153 28.73 40.09 2.29
CA PHE A 153 28.19 39.18 1.27
C PHE A 153 28.81 37.77 1.33
N THR A 154 30.13 37.71 1.51
CA THR A 154 30.88 36.46 1.63
C THR A 154 30.45 35.62 2.84
N SER A 155 30.21 36.26 3.99
CA SER A 155 29.75 35.59 5.20
C SER A 155 28.35 35.00 5.01
N ARG A 156 27.46 35.73 4.33
CA ARG A 156 26.11 35.27 4.01
C ARG A 156 26.10 34.11 3.01
N ALA A 157 26.95 34.19 1.98
CA ALA A 157 27.11 33.12 1.00
C ALA A 157 27.57 31.81 1.65
N GLU A 158 28.54 31.88 2.57
CA GLU A 158 29.05 30.72 3.31
C GLU A 158 27.98 30.09 4.20
N VAL A 159 27.26 30.89 5.00
CA VAL A 159 26.16 30.42 5.86
C VAL A 159 25.06 29.75 5.03
N ASN A 160 24.71 30.33 3.88
CA ASN A 160 23.71 29.74 2.98
C ASN A 160 24.20 28.43 2.36
N HIS A 161 25.49 28.33 1.99
CA HIS A 161 26.08 27.09 1.49
C HIS A 161 26.03 25.97 2.53
N GLN A 162 26.36 26.27 3.79
CA GLN A 162 26.28 25.32 4.90
C GLN A 162 24.85 24.85 5.15
N ARG A 163 23.89 25.78 5.20
CA ARG A 163 22.46 25.45 5.32
C ARG A 163 21.98 24.55 4.17
N MET A 164 22.35 24.88 2.93
CA MET A 164 21.99 24.07 1.77
C MET A 164 22.58 22.65 1.87
N THR A 165 23.81 22.53 2.34
CA THR A 165 24.47 21.23 2.54
C THR A 165 23.76 20.39 3.60
N GLU A 166 23.34 21.00 4.71
CA GLU A 166 22.55 20.30 5.73
C GLU A 166 21.17 19.88 5.23
N LEU A 167 20.48 20.75 4.46
CA LEU A 167 19.21 20.40 3.84
C LEU A 167 19.34 19.23 2.86
N LEU A 168 20.42 19.20 2.05
CA LEU A 168 20.72 18.10 1.15
C LEU A 168 20.94 16.78 1.90
N LYS A 169 21.67 16.80 3.03
CA LYS A 169 21.86 15.62 3.89
C LYS A 169 20.53 15.11 4.45
N ILE A 170 19.69 16.02 4.95
CA ILE A 170 18.37 15.67 5.49
C ILE A 170 17.50 15.06 4.38
N ALA A 171 17.42 15.69 3.22
CA ALA A 171 16.66 15.19 2.07
C ALA A 171 17.14 13.79 1.63
N HIS A 172 18.46 13.59 1.55
CA HIS A 172 19.03 12.28 1.21
C HIS A 172 18.66 11.21 2.25
N SER A 173 18.71 11.55 3.54
CA SER A 173 18.32 10.63 4.61
C SER A 173 16.83 10.27 4.59
N GLN A 174 15.96 11.21 4.18
CA GLN A 174 14.53 10.94 4.02
C GLN A 174 14.25 10.08 2.81
N LEU A 175 14.92 10.37 1.68
CA LEU A 175 14.84 9.55 0.46
C LEU A 175 15.31 8.12 0.72
N SER A 176 16.43 7.92 1.42
CA SER A 176 16.93 6.58 1.72
C SER A 176 15.99 5.80 2.64
N LYS A 177 15.42 6.44 3.66
CA LYS A 177 14.36 5.85 4.50
C LYS A 177 13.14 5.46 3.67
N SER A 178 12.63 6.38 2.84
CA SER A 178 11.49 6.11 1.96
C SER A 178 11.76 4.92 1.03
N ASN A 179 12.94 4.88 0.40
CA ASN A 179 13.35 3.77 -0.46
C ASN A 179 13.42 2.44 0.30
N SER A 180 13.93 2.44 1.54
CA SER A 180 13.97 1.22 2.36
C SER A 180 12.56 0.71 2.72
N VAL A 181 11.62 1.62 3.00
CA VAL A 181 10.21 1.29 3.27
C VAL A 181 9.56 0.71 2.01
N ILE A 182 9.74 1.36 0.86
CA ILE A 182 9.23 0.90 -0.43
C ILE A 182 9.79 -0.49 -0.77
N ALA A 183 11.10 -0.70 -0.62
CA ALA A 183 11.73 -2.00 -0.85
C ALA A 183 11.17 -3.09 0.08
N GLY A 184 10.92 -2.75 1.35
CA GLY A 184 10.26 -3.65 2.30
C GLY A 184 8.82 -3.99 1.87
N GLN A 185 8.05 -3.01 1.41
CA GLN A 185 6.70 -3.22 0.90
C GLN A 185 6.65 -4.06 -0.38
N ILE A 186 7.57 -3.84 -1.32
CA ILE A 186 7.69 -4.65 -2.53
C ILE A 186 7.97 -6.11 -2.12
N THR A 187 8.94 -6.33 -1.24
CA THR A 187 9.30 -7.68 -0.77
C THR A 187 8.14 -8.37 -0.05
N ALA A 188 7.41 -7.64 0.81
CA ALA A 188 6.24 -8.16 1.50
C ALA A 188 5.12 -8.52 0.52
N ASN A 189 4.86 -7.67 -0.46
CA ASN A 189 3.87 -7.91 -1.51
C ASN A 189 4.24 -9.12 -2.38
N ASP A 190 5.49 -9.24 -2.80
CA ASP A 190 5.97 -10.39 -3.59
C ASP A 190 5.80 -11.71 -2.82
N THR A 191 6.13 -11.69 -1.51
CA THR A 191 5.97 -12.85 -0.64
C THR A 191 4.49 -13.23 -0.50
N MET A 192 3.62 -12.24 -0.27
CA MET A 192 2.18 -12.45 -0.17
C MET A 192 1.60 -12.99 -1.48
N HIS A 193 2.00 -12.42 -2.63
CA HIS A 193 1.54 -12.87 -3.93
C HIS A 193 1.98 -14.31 -4.22
N SER A 194 3.24 -14.66 -3.93
CA SER A 194 3.74 -16.04 -4.08
C SER A 194 2.98 -17.02 -3.18
N GLN A 195 2.67 -16.62 -1.94
CA GLN A 195 1.90 -17.45 -1.02
C GLN A 195 0.45 -17.65 -1.50
N GLN A 196 -0.19 -16.59 -2.01
CA GLN A 196 -1.53 -16.66 -2.60
C GLN A 196 -1.55 -17.56 -3.85
N GLU A 197 -0.56 -17.42 -4.74
CA GLU A 197 -0.46 -18.25 -5.95
C GLU A 197 -0.33 -19.74 -5.60
N LYS A 198 0.52 -20.08 -4.62
CA LYS A 198 0.62 -21.46 -4.11
C LYS A 198 -0.72 -21.94 -3.54
N GLY A 199 -1.39 -21.10 -2.76
CA GLY A 199 -2.70 -21.40 -2.19
C GLY A 199 -3.76 -21.69 -3.25
N TRP A 200 -3.83 -20.88 -4.31
CA TRP A 200 -4.75 -21.07 -5.42
C TRP A 200 -4.43 -22.32 -6.24
N LYS A 201 -3.16 -22.57 -6.55
CA LYS A 201 -2.73 -23.80 -7.25
C LYS A 201 -3.17 -25.05 -6.50
N SER A 202 -2.87 -25.13 -5.20
CA SER A 202 -3.30 -26.26 -4.39
C SER A 202 -4.83 -26.37 -4.25
N ALA A 203 -5.56 -25.25 -4.24
CA ALA A 203 -7.02 -25.27 -4.21
C ALA A 203 -7.62 -25.80 -5.51
N ILE A 204 -7.08 -25.37 -6.66
CA ILE A 204 -7.49 -25.84 -7.99
C ILE A 204 -7.21 -27.33 -8.13
N GLU A 205 -6.01 -27.79 -7.77
CA GLU A 205 -5.65 -29.21 -7.80
C GLU A 205 -6.59 -30.07 -6.94
N ARG A 206 -6.93 -29.61 -5.72
CA ARG A 206 -7.90 -30.30 -4.86
C ARG A 206 -9.30 -30.33 -5.48
N LEU A 207 -9.74 -29.24 -6.09
CA LEU A 207 -11.06 -29.15 -6.71
C LEU A 207 -11.15 -30.07 -7.93
N GLU A 208 -10.12 -30.07 -8.78
CA GLU A 208 -10.02 -30.94 -9.95
C GLU A 208 -10.02 -32.42 -9.56
N HIS A 209 -9.23 -32.79 -8.54
CA HIS A 209 -9.21 -34.15 -8.02
C HIS A 209 -10.59 -34.59 -7.48
N THR A 210 -11.23 -33.73 -6.67
CA THR A 210 -12.56 -34.01 -6.10
C THR A 210 -13.62 -34.14 -7.19
N TYR A 211 -13.61 -33.24 -8.17
CA TYR A 211 -14.56 -33.23 -9.28
C TYR A 211 -14.39 -34.45 -10.19
N THR A 212 -13.14 -34.81 -10.50
CA THR A 212 -12.83 -36.00 -11.31
C THR A 212 -13.23 -37.28 -10.58
N ALA A 213 -13.04 -37.35 -9.26
CA ALA A 213 -13.49 -38.46 -8.43
C ALA A 213 -15.03 -38.58 -8.41
N ASP A 214 -15.74 -37.46 -8.27
CA ASP A 214 -17.22 -37.42 -8.32
C ASP A 214 -17.73 -37.94 -9.68
N LEU A 215 -17.22 -37.40 -10.78
CA LEU A 215 -17.56 -37.84 -12.14
C LEU A 215 -17.33 -39.34 -12.35
N ARG A 216 -16.19 -39.85 -11.88
CA ARG A 216 -15.81 -41.27 -12.05
C ARG A 216 -16.72 -42.21 -11.26
N LEU A 217 -17.19 -41.82 -10.09
CA LEU A 217 -17.86 -42.71 -9.15
C LEU A 217 -19.38 -42.58 -9.13
N LYS A 218 -19.92 -41.46 -9.60
CA LYS A 218 -21.36 -41.24 -9.69
C LYS A 218 -22.05 -42.23 -10.63
N ALA A 219 -21.44 -42.53 -11.79
CA ALA A 219 -21.99 -43.50 -12.73
C ALA A 219 -22.00 -44.94 -12.16
N PRO A 220 -20.91 -45.46 -11.57
CA PRO A 220 -20.92 -46.73 -10.83
C PRO A 220 -21.92 -46.76 -9.67
N ALA A 221 -22.00 -45.72 -8.85
CA ALA A 221 -22.95 -45.65 -7.73
C ALA A 221 -24.40 -45.80 -8.22
N LYS A 222 -24.75 -45.06 -9.28
CA LYS A 222 -26.07 -45.15 -9.92
C LYS A 222 -26.35 -46.54 -10.50
N TYR A 223 -25.35 -47.16 -11.13
CA TYR A 223 -25.48 -48.54 -11.62
C TYR A 223 -25.79 -49.52 -10.49
N TRP A 224 -25.10 -49.43 -9.35
CA TRP A 224 -25.34 -50.30 -8.20
C TRP A 224 -26.72 -50.07 -7.58
N GLU A 225 -27.17 -48.82 -7.49
CA GLU A 225 -28.53 -48.48 -7.06
C GLU A 225 -29.60 -49.15 -7.97
N GLU A 226 -29.44 -49.02 -9.29
CA GLU A 226 -30.36 -49.63 -10.26
C GLU A 226 -30.32 -51.16 -10.21
N LYS A 227 -29.13 -51.74 -10.01
CA LYS A 227 -28.94 -53.18 -9.84
C LYS A 227 -29.58 -53.69 -8.56
N ALA A 228 -29.46 -52.96 -7.44
CA ALA A 228 -30.12 -53.27 -6.18
C ALA A 228 -31.65 -53.30 -6.37
N LYS A 229 -32.23 -52.25 -6.97
CA LYS A 229 -33.66 -52.17 -7.27
C LYS A 229 -34.16 -53.34 -8.13
N ARG A 230 -33.39 -53.75 -9.14
CA ARG A 230 -33.73 -54.89 -10.00
C ARG A 230 -33.69 -56.22 -9.23
N ASN A 231 -32.65 -56.45 -8.43
CA ASN A 231 -32.52 -57.67 -7.62
C ASN A 231 -33.59 -57.74 -6.53
N ALA A 232 -33.91 -56.61 -5.89
CA ALA A 232 -35.01 -56.49 -4.93
C ALA A 232 -36.34 -56.92 -5.57
N LYS A 233 -36.65 -56.39 -6.76
CA LYS A 233 -37.85 -56.75 -7.51
C LYS A 233 -37.90 -58.26 -7.79
N GLN A 234 -36.79 -58.86 -8.22
CA GLN A 234 -36.71 -60.30 -8.44
C GLN A 234 -36.90 -61.12 -7.14
N GLY A 235 -36.33 -60.66 -6.02
CA GLY A 235 -36.52 -61.24 -4.70
C GLY A 235 -37.98 -61.22 -4.27
N TYR A 236 -38.66 -60.07 -4.41
CA TYR A 236 -40.08 -59.97 -4.09
C TYR A 236 -40.97 -60.82 -5.01
N ILE A 237 -40.68 -60.91 -6.31
CA ILE A 237 -41.44 -61.75 -7.23
C ILE A 237 -41.29 -63.23 -6.84
N THR A 238 -40.07 -63.71 -6.67
CA THR A 238 -39.80 -65.11 -6.31
C THR A 238 -40.31 -65.45 -4.91
N GLY A 239 -40.18 -64.53 -3.96
CA GLY A 239 -40.72 -64.68 -2.60
C GLY A 239 -42.24 -64.71 -2.57
N SER A 240 -42.90 -63.91 -3.42
CA SER A 240 -44.35 -63.95 -3.59
C SER A 240 -44.79 -65.28 -4.22
N MET A 241 -44.08 -65.78 -5.23
CA MET A 241 -44.32 -67.11 -5.82
C MET A 241 -44.18 -68.22 -4.78
N LEU A 242 -43.13 -68.16 -3.93
CA LEU A 242 -42.94 -69.09 -2.83
C LEU A 242 -44.10 -69.06 -1.84
N LEU A 243 -44.54 -67.86 -1.43
CA LEU A 243 -45.65 -67.70 -0.50
C LEU A 243 -46.95 -68.29 -1.06
N ILE A 244 -47.30 -67.95 -2.31
CA ILE A 244 -48.48 -68.49 -2.99
C ILE A 244 -48.39 -70.01 -3.12
N PHE A 245 -47.22 -70.54 -3.48
CA PHE A 245 -46.98 -71.98 -3.58
C PHE A 245 -47.16 -72.69 -2.23
N LEU A 246 -46.62 -72.13 -1.13
CA LEU A 246 -46.77 -72.69 0.21
C LEU A 246 -48.24 -72.70 0.66
N LEU A 247 -48.99 -71.63 0.40
CA LEU A 247 -50.42 -71.57 0.70
C LEU A 247 -51.22 -72.60 -0.11
N ALA A 248 -50.93 -72.72 -1.41
CA ALA A 248 -51.57 -73.71 -2.28
C ALA A 248 -51.22 -75.15 -1.86
N ALA A 249 -49.96 -75.42 -1.50
CA ALA A 249 -49.51 -76.71 -1.01
C ALA A 249 -50.15 -77.07 0.33
N ALA A 250 -50.25 -76.12 1.26
CA ALA A 250 -50.92 -76.30 2.54
C ALA A 250 -52.42 -76.60 2.35
N TYR A 251 -53.10 -75.85 1.47
CA TYR A 251 -54.50 -76.11 1.12
C TYR A 251 -54.69 -77.50 0.48
N ALA A 252 -53.83 -77.87 -0.49
CA ALA A 252 -53.88 -79.19 -1.11
C ALA A 252 -53.69 -80.32 -0.08
N LEU A 253 -52.69 -80.21 0.81
CA LEU A 253 -52.46 -81.18 1.89
C LEU A 253 -53.64 -81.26 2.86
N TYR A 254 -54.22 -80.12 3.25
CA TYR A 254 -55.43 -80.06 4.08
C TYR A 254 -56.59 -80.85 3.43
N THR A 255 -56.89 -80.61 2.15
CA THR A 255 -58.00 -81.29 1.46
C THR A 255 -57.77 -82.79 1.29
N ILE A 256 -56.52 -83.23 1.09
CA ILE A 256 -56.17 -84.67 1.02
C ILE A 256 -56.38 -85.32 2.38
N LEU A 257 -55.91 -84.67 3.45
CA LEU A 257 -56.03 -85.18 4.82
C LEU A 257 -57.48 -85.25 5.30
N GLU A 258 -58.29 -84.22 5.02
CA GLU A 258 -59.72 -84.17 5.35
C GLU A 258 -60.50 -85.29 4.65
N LYS A 259 -60.27 -85.50 3.35
CA LYS A 259 -60.91 -86.58 2.58
C LYS A 259 -60.50 -87.97 3.07
N TRP A 260 -59.25 -88.13 3.47
CA TRP A 260 -58.74 -89.41 3.98
C TRP A 260 -59.36 -89.73 5.34
N LEU A 261 -59.42 -88.75 6.25
CA LEU A 261 -59.98 -88.91 7.59
C LEU A 261 -61.50 -89.19 7.56
N SER A 262 -62.21 -88.61 6.59
CA SER A 262 -63.66 -88.80 6.41
C SER A 262 -64.04 -90.11 5.69
N GLY A 263 -63.07 -90.96 5.33
CA GLY A 263 -63.33 -92.25 4.69
C GLY A 263 -63.89 -92.17 3.26
N LEU A 264 -63.82 -90.99 2.64
CA LEU A 264 -64.23 -90.78 1.25
C LEU A 264 -63.20 -91.42 0.30
N ALA A 265 -63.66 -92.05 -0.79
CA ALA A 265 -62.76 -92.64 -1.78
C ALA A 265 -61.90 -91.56 -2.45
N ILE A 266 -60.60 -91.55 -2.17
CA ILE A 266 -59.61 -90.70 -2.84
C ILE A 266 -59.10 -91.47 -4.07
N LYS A 267 -58.81 -90.77 -5.18
CA LYS A 267 -58.21 -91.37 -6.39
C LYS A 267 -56.85 -92.05 -6.13
N VAL A 268 -56.17 -91.66 -5.05
CA VAL A 268 -54.91 -92.23 -4.56
C VAL A 268 -55.21 -92.85 -3.20
N ASP A 269 -55.33 -94.17 -3.16
CA ASP A 269 -55.56 -94.90 -1.92
C ASP A 269 -54.25 -95.02 -1.13
N LEU A 270 -54.17 -94.27 -0.03
CA LEU A 270 -53.01 -94.22 0.86
C LEU A 270 -52.79 -95.53 1.64
N THR A 271 -53.76 -96.46 1.63
CA THR A 271 -53.60 -97.81 2.21
C THR A 271 -52.92 -98.79 1.26
N SER A 272 -52.85 -98.44 -0.03
CA SER A 272 -52.15 -99.21 -1.05
C SER A 272 -50.66 -98.82 -1.13
N LEU A 273 -49.79 -99.80 -1.37
CA LEU A 273 -48.35 -99.56 -1.53
C LEU A 273 -48.05 -98.53 -2.63
N GLY A 274 -48.80 -98.58 -3.75
CA GLY A 274 -48.66 -97.62 -4.86
C GLY A 274 -49.06 -96.19 -4.48
N GLY A 275 -50.10 -96.02 -3.67
CA GLY A 275 -50.53 -94.70 -3.20
C GLY A 275 -49.54 -94.04 -2.25
N ILE A 276 -48.88 -94.84 -1.38
CA ILE A 276 -47.79 -94.36 -0.51
C ILE A 276 -46.62 -93.84 -1.35
N PHE A 277 -46.20 -94.57 -2.38
CA PHE A 277 -45.11 -94.12 -3.26
C PHE A 277 -45.45 -92.79 -3.97
N ILE A 278 -46.67 -92.66 -4.50
CA ILE A 278 -47.13 -91.42 -5.15
C ILE A 278 -47.16 -90.25 -4.15
N PHE A 279 -47.61 -90.49 -2.91
CA PHE A 279 -47.66 -89.47 -1.87
C PHE A 279 -46.26 -89.01 -1.44
N VAL A 280 -45.33 -89.94 -1.25
CA VAL A 280 -43.92 -89.62 -0.93
C VAL A 280 -43.25 -88.87 -2.08
N ALA A 281 -43.50 -89.27 -3.33
CA ALA A 281 -43.00 -88.55 -4.51
C ALA A 281 -43.56 -87.12 -4.56
N PHE A 282 -44.85 -86.94 -4.33
CA PHE A 282 -45.49 -85.61 -4.26
C PHE A 282 -44.89 -84.72 -3.17
N LEU A 283 -44.73 -85.25 -1.95
CA LEU A 283 -44.13 -84.51 -0.84
C LEU A 283 -42.68 -84.13 -1.14
N SER A 284 -41.92 -85.04 -1.75
CA SER A 284 -40.54 -84.79 -2.18
C SER A 284 -40.47 -83.68 -3.22
N THR A 285 -41.41 -83.64 -4.18
CA THR A 285 -41.52 -82.55 -5.16
C THR A 285 -41.85 -81.21 -4.49
N LEU A 286 -42.77 -81.18 -3.51
CA LEU A 286 -43.08 -79.95 -2.76
C LEU A 286 -41.85 -79.39 -2.03
N VAL A 287 -41.10 -80.26 -1.35
CA VAL A 287 -39.86 -79.89 -0.66
C VAL A 287 -38.81 -79.37 -1.65
N PHE A 288 -38.66 -80.04 -2.80
CA PHE A 288 -37.72 -79.63 -3.84
C PHE A 288 -38.03 -78.25 -4.42
N ILE A 289 -39.31 -77.97 -4.74
CA ILE A 289 -39.75 -76.67 -5.26
C ILE A 289 -39.56 -75.58 -4.20
N THR A 290 -39.97 -75.84 -2.95
CA THR A 290 -39.79 -74.92 -1.82
C THR A 290 -38.33 -74.55 -1.63
N ARG A 291 -37.43 -75.55 -1.65
CA ARG A 291 -35.97 -75.34 -1.54
C ARG A 291 -35.43 -74.50 -2.69
N THR A 292 -35.89 -74.76 -3.91
CA THR A 292 -35.44 -74.05 -5.10
C THR A 292 -35.88 -72.60 -5.09
N LEU A 293 -37.16 -72.34 -4.81
CA LEU A 293 -37.70 -70.98 -4.71
C LEU A 293 -37.06 -70.20 -3.55
N SER A 294 -36.87 -70.84 -2.39
CA SER A 294 -36.17 -70.21 -1.25
C SER A 294 -34.74 -69.80 -1.63
N LYS A 295 -33.99 -70.67 -2.30
CA LYS A 295 -32.63 -70.34 -2.78
C LYS A 295 -32.64 -69.16 -3.75
N LEU A 296 -33.59 -69.11 -4.69
CA LEU A 296 -33.71 -68.00 -5.64
C LEU A 296 -34.05 -66.68 -4.95
N THR A 297 -34.96 -66.70 -3.98
CA THR A 297 -35.33 -65.51 -3.19
C THR A 297 -34.17 -65.00 -2.36
N PHE A 298 -33.50 -65.88 -1.59
CA PHE A 298 -32.34 -65.48 -0.80
C PHE A 298 -31.19 -65.00 -1.67
N SER A 299 -30.93 -65.66 -2.82
CA SER A 299 -29.91 -65.22 -3.78
C SER A 299 -30.19 -63.80 -4.30
N ALA A 300 -31.44 -63.51 -4.68
CA ALA A 300 -31.82 -62.19 -5.16
C ALA A 300 -31.66 -61.11 -4.06
N PHE A 301 -32.03 -61.40 -2.81
CA PHE A 301 -31.84 -60.46 -1.71
C PHE A 301 -30.37 -60.30 -1.29
N HIS A 302 -29.54 -61.34 -1.37
CA HIS A 302 -28.09 -61.21 -1.18
C HIS A 302 -27.45 -60.31 -2.24
N LEU A 303 -27.81 -60.50 -3.51
CA LEU A 303 -27.32 -59.67 -4.61
C LEU A 303 -27.86 -58.23 -4.55
N GLN A 304 -29.03 -58.01 -3.96
CA GLN A 304 -29.51 -56.67 -3.64
C GLN A 304 -28.62 -56.02 -2.58
N ARG A 305 -28.41 -56.71 -1.45
CA ARG A 305 -27.64 -56.18 -0.32
C ARG A 305 -26.19 -55.89 -0.69
N ASP A 306 -25.52 -56.78 -1.43
CA ASP A 306 -24.17 -56.53 -1.95
C ASP A 306 -24.12 -55.28 -2.86
N ALA A 307 -25.16 -55.05 -3.67
CA ALA A 307 -25.24 -53.85 -4.50
C ALA A 307 -25.49 -52.57 -3.66
N GLU A 308 -26.34 -52.62 -2.63
CA GLU A 308 -26.58 -51.52 -1.70
C GLU A 308 -25.32 -51.18 -0.90
N GLU A 309 -24.60 -52.19 -0.39
CA GLU A 309 -23.34 -52.02 0.33
C GLU A 309 -22.30 -51.32 -0.56
N ARG A 310 -22.15 -51.76 -1.83
CA ARG A 310 -21.24 -51.10 -2.79
C ARG A 310 -21.62 -49.66 -3.11
N GLN A 311 -22.92 -49.37 -3.22
CA GLN A 311 -23.40 -48.00 -3.41
C GLN A 311 -23.06 -47.12 -2.20
N GLN A 312 -23.36 -47.59 -0.98
CA GLN A 312 -23.09 -46.85 0.26
C GLN A 312 -21.59 -46.61 0.45
N LEU A 313 -20.76 -47.62 0.22
CA LEU A 313 -19.30 -47.49 0.27
C LEU A 313 -18.77 -46.44 -0.73
N THR A 314 -19.38 -46.35 -1.91
CA THR A 314 -19.04 -45.32 -2.90
C THR A 314 -19.38 -43.91 -2.40
N HIS A 315 -20.52 -43.73 -1.75
CA HIS A 315 -20.90 -42.44 -1.16
C HIS A 315 -20.02 -42.06 0.02
N VAL A 316 -19.67 -43.01 0.89
CA VAL A 316 -18.74 -42.76 2.01
C VAL A 316 -17.35 -42.38 1.48
N TYR A 317 -16.87 -43.06 0.43
CA TYR A 317 -15.62 -42.69 -0.23
C TYR A 317 -15.65 -41.25 -0.78
N LEU A 318 -16.73 -40.85 -1.44
CA LEU A 318 -16.90 -39.48 -1.96
C LEU A 318 -16.97 -38.45 -0.84
N ALA A 319 -17.67 -38.75 0.26
CA ALA A 319 -17.71 -37.89 1.44
C ALA A 319 -16.32 -37.71 2.07
N LEU A 320 -15.56 -38.81 2.18
CA LEU A 320 -14.21 -38.79 2.75
C LEU A 320 -13.24 -37.96 1.90
N ILE A 321 -13.28 -38.07 0.57
CA ILE A 321 -12.46 -37.21 -0.32
C ILE A 321 -12.83 -35.74 -0.20
N LYS A 322 -14.12 -35.45 0.00
CA LYS A 322 -14.62 -34.07 0.08
C LYS A 322 -14.25 -33.40 1.40
N GLU A 323 -14.32 -34.11 2.52
CA GLU A 323 -14.07 -33.54 3.86
C GLU A 323 -12.59 -33.53 4.26
N THR A 324 -11.78 -34.41 3.68
CA THR A 324 -10.47 -34.70 4.26
C THR A 324 -9.31 -34.08 3.47
N SER A 325 -8.59 -33.16 4.10
CA SER A 325 -7.27 -32.69 3.66
C SER A 325 -6.12 -33.62 4.09
N MET A 326 -6.40 -34.90 4.32
CA MET A 326 -5.43 -35.86 4.89
C MET A 326 -4.54 -36.49 3.82
N ASP A 327 -3.40 -36.96 4.29
CA ASP A 327 -2.42 -37.70 3.52
C ASP A 327 -3.00 -38.95 2.84
N LYS A 328 -2.55 -39.23 1.61
CA LYS A 328 -3.08 -40.31 0.76
C LYS A 328 -2.96 -41.68 1.42
N ASP A 329 -1.95 -41.90 2.26
CA ASP A 329 -1.75 -43.18 2.92
C ASP A 329 -2.81 -43.42 4.00
N THR A 330 -3.17 -42.38 4.76
CA THR A 330 -4.23 -42.51 5.76
C THR A 330 -5.60 -42.67 5.09
N GLN A 331 -5.82 -41.98 3.97
CA GLN A 331 -7.01 -42.17 3.15
C GLN A 331 -7.12 -43.62 2.66
N ASN A 332 -6.04 -44.19 2.13
CA ASN A 332 -5.99 -45.58 1.68
C ASN A 332 -6.24 -46.59 2.80
N ILE A 333 -5.73 -46.35 4.02
CA ILE A 333 -5.97 -47.21 5.19
C ILE A 333 -7.45 -47.19 5.60
N ILE A 334 -8.07 -46.00 5.68
CA ILE A 334 -9.49 -45.86 6.03
C ILE A 334 -10.35 -46.55 4.98
N ILE A 335 -10.07 -46.32 3.70
CA ILE A 335 -10.73 -47.00 2.58
C ILE A 335 -10.57 -48.51 2.73
N GLN A 336 -9.35 -49.02 2.90
CA GLN A 336 -9.11 -50.45 3.04
C GLN A 336 -9.90 -51.06 4.22
N SER A 337 -10.00 -50.36 5.35
CA SER A 337 -10.81 -50.79 6.50
C SER A 337 -12.31 -50.79 6.18
N LEU A 338 -12.81 -49.79 5.45
CA LEU A 338 -14.21 -49.65 5.07
C LEU A 338 -14.64 -50.69 4.02
N PHE A 339 -13.75 -51.02 3.08
CA PHE A 339 -13.97 -52.01 2.03
C PHE A 339 -13.54 -53.43 2.42
N SER A 340 -13.01 -53.63 3.64
CA SER A 340 -12.73 -54.96 4.16
C SER A 340 -14.05 -55.68 4.46
N ARG A 341 -14.19 -56.94 4.02
CA ARG A 341 -15.40 -57.73 4.28
C ARG A 341 -15.51 -58.03 5.78
N THR A 342 -16.55 -57.55 6.42
CA THR A 342 -17.07 -58.18 7.65
C THR A 342 -17.83 -59.44 7.24
N GLU A 343 -17.14 -60.58 7.28
CA GLU A 343 -17.77 -61.89 7.09
C GLU A 343 -18.75 -62.14 8.25
N THR A 344 -20.04 -61.93 8.01
CA THR A 344 -21.07 -62.44 8.91
C THR A 344 -21.11 -63.96 8.73
N GLY A 345 -20.83 -64.72 9.80
CA GLY A 345 -20.58 -66.18 9.79
C GLY A 345 -21.74 -67.10 9.35
N LEU A 346 -22.70 -66.62 8.56
CA LEU A 346 -23.82 -67.39 8.02
C LEU A 346 -23.59 -67.88 6.57
N LEU A 347 -22.56 -67.40 5.87
CA LEU A 347 -22.28 -67.71 4.46
C LEU A 347 -20.80 -68.07 4.25
N GLN A 348 -20.42 -69.26 4.67
CA GLN A 348 -19.02 -69.69 4.71
C GLN A 348 -18.45 -70.21 3.37
N ASN A 349 -19.17 -70.10 2.24
CA ASN A 349 -18.78 -70.77 0.98
C ASN A 349 -19.05 -69.97 -0.31
N GLU A 350 -19.01 -68.64 -0.27
CA GLU A 350 -19.03 -67.82 -1.49
C GLU A 350 -17.57 -67.55 -1.94
N SER A 351 -16.97 -68.52 -2.64
CA SER A 351 -15.66 -68.38 -3.29
C SER A 351 -15.76 -67.41 -4.48
N GLY A 352 -15.68 -66.12 -4.20
CA GLY A 352 -15.33 -65.08 -5.18
C GLY A 352 -13.85 -64.72 -5.07
N PRO A 353 -13.20 -64.22 -6.14
CA PRO A 353 -11.77 -63.94 -6.14
C PRO A 353 -11.42 -62.89 -5.07
N THR A 354 -10.64 -63.33 -4.08
CA THR A 354 -10.02 -62.47 -3.08
C THR A 354 -9.09 -61.51 -3.80
N ILE A 355 -9.32 -60.20 -3.67
CA ILE A 355 -8.30 -59.21 -4.07
C ILE A 355 -7.06 -59.50 -3.22
N PRO A 356 -5.86 -59.69 -3.83
CA PRO A 356 -4.66 -59.99 -3.07
C PRO A 356 -4.45 -58.95 -1.98
N GLY A 357 -4.38 -59.40 -0.72
CA GLY A 357 -4.00 -58.53 0.38
C GLY A 357 -2.57 -58.02 0.16
N LEU A 358 -2.30 -56.78 0.53
CA LEU A 358 -0.99 -56.10 0.40
C LEU A 358 0.21 -56.93 0.92
N VAL A 359 -0.01 -57.92 1.78
CA VAL A 359 1.02 -58.88 2.24
C VAL A 359 1.64 -59.66 1.07
N GLU A 360 0.87 -60.04 0.04
CA GLU A 360 1.39 -60.74 -1.14
C GLU A 360 2.12 -59.81 -2.12
N LEU A 361 1.65 -58.56 -2.27
CA LEU A 361 2.28 -57.54 -3.11
C LEU A 361 3.60 -57.04 -2.51
N ILE A 362 3.68 -56.91 -1.18
CA ILE A 362 4.93 -56.57 -0.47
C ILE A 362 5.92 -57.74 -0.52
N GLY A 363 5.44 -58.99 -0.55
CA GLY A 363 6.28 -60.17 -0.77
C GLY A 363 6.84 -60.26 -2.19
N ALA A 364 6.06 -59.87 -3.21
CA ALA A 364 6.48 -59.87 -4.61
C ALA A 364 7.52 -58.80 -4.96
N VAL A 365 7.53 -57.67 -4.24
CA VAL A 365 8.53 -56.59 -4.36
C VAL A 365 9.82 -56.91 -3.58
N LYS A 366 9.81 -57.95 -2.73
CA LYS A 366 10.94 -58.32 -1.85
C LYS A 366 11.59 -59.66 -2.19
N LYS A 367 11.59 -60.05 -3.46
CA LYS A 367 12.58 -61.03 -3.98
C LYS A 367 13.68 -60.24 -4.70
N PRO A 368 14.96 -60.52 -4.39
CA PRO A 368 16.11 -59.72 -4.83
C PRO A 368 16.28 -59.70 -6.34
#